data_AF-A0A1X6NY47-F1
#
_entry.id   AF-A0A1X6NY47-F1
#
_cell.length_a   1.000
_cell.length_b   1.000
_cell.length_c   1.000
_cell.angle_alpha   90.00
_cell.angle_beta   90.00
_cell.angle_gamma   90.00
#
_symmetry.space_group_name_H-M   'P 1'
#
loop_
_entity.id
_entity.type
_entity.pdbx_description
1 polymer ?
#
loop_
_entity_poly.entity_id
_entity_poly.type
_entity_poly.pdbx_seq_one_letter_code
_entity_poly.pdbx_strand_id
1 'polypeptide(L)'
;MKSGKVKAEAWLNQFIRRASWRNASISVNVRVSMLVLRVKPHLHQAWNDLIVNTYFEALGLQVKNLNEATAKQLIDGSAYYVSVRGREACLDALAALFRAVGAANRISEPASPTDGRVTRATLGHFAFVTTKIRNVVELAAGTRASSRDGAVGDGHFPMWVAEVRRMDDSFPKSCEALNGLELIDGAVLERSLPQY
;
A
#
# COMPACT_ATOMS: atom_id res chain seq x y z
N MET A 1 5.85 20.75 -5.17
CA MET A 1 5.44 19.83 -4.08
C MET A 1 5.37 20.51 -2.69
N LYS A 2 6.28 21.42 -2.31
CA LYS A 2 6.32 22.07 -0.97
C LYS A 2 5.03 22.82 -0.57
N SER A 3 4.38 23.53 -1.49
CA SER A 3 3.12 24.25 -1.21
C SER A 3 1.95 23.33 -0.81
N GLY A 4 1.90 22.10 -1.37
CA GLY A 4 0.86 21.13 -1.06
C GLY A 4 0.97 20.58 0.36
N LYS A 5 2.19 20.27 0.83
CA LYS A 5 2.44 19.81 2.21
C LYS A 5 2.04 20.88 3.23
N VAL A 6 2.46 22.13 3.02
CA VAL A 6 2.09 23.25 3.91
C VAL A 6 0.58 23.45 4.00
N LYS A 7 -0.13 23.38 2.87
CA LYS A 7 -1.60 23.46 2.85
C LYS A 7 -2.26 22.29 3.57
N ALA A 8 -1.76 21.07 3.39
CA ALA A 8 -2.28 19.88 4.06
C ALA A 8 -2.05 19.95 5.58
N GLU A 9 -0.86 20.36 6.03
CA GLU A 9 -0.55 20.56 7.44
C GLU A 9 -1.42 21.66 8.06
N ALA A 10 -1.60 22.78 7.37
CA ALA A 10 -2.49 23.84 7.81
C ALA A 10 -3.92 23.32 7.98
N TRP A 11 -4.44 22.57 6.98
CA TRP A 11 -5.78 21.97 7.04
C TRP A 11 -5.93 20.96 8.19
N LEU A 12 -4.95 20.05 8.39
CA LEU A 12 -4.97 19.08 9.48
C LEU A 12 -4.98 19.74 10.87
N ASN A 13 -4.41 20.95 10.98
CA ASN A 13 -4.39 21.73 12.22
C ASN A 13 -5.63 22.62 12.42
N GLN A 14 -6.54 22.70 11.44
CA GLN A 14 -7.79 23.43 11.61
C GLN A 14 -8.68 22.75 12.66
N PHE A 15 -9.48 23.57 13.35
CA PHE A 15 -10.51 23.09 14.26
C PHE A 15 -11.84 22.98 13.53
N ILE A 16 -12.54 21.88 13.74
CA ILE A 16 -13.95 21.75 13.39
C ILE A 16 -14.80 21.64 14.64
N ARG A 17 -16.00 22.22 14.57
CA ARG A 17 -16.98 22.18 15.66
C ARG A 17 -17.83 20.93 15.52
N ARG A 18 -17.93 20.15 16.60
CA ARG A 18 -18.76 18.94 16.64
C ARG A 18 -19.52 18.85 17.96
N ALA A 19 -20.62 18.12 17.96
CA ALA A 19 -21.29 17.76 19.21
C ALA A 19 -20.35 16.94 20.11
N SER A 20 -20.40 17.23 21.41
CA SER A 20 -19.71 16.45 22.43
C SER A 20 -20.33 15.06 22.49
N TRP A 21 -19.46 14.04 22.62
CA TRP A 21 -19.91 12.66 22.72
C TRP A 21 -20.65 12.38 24.04
N ARG A 22 -20.40 13.18 25.08
CA ARG A 22 -21.08 13.06 26.39
C ARG A 22 -22.40 13.81 26.47
N ASN A 23 -22.57 14.85 25.65
CA ASN A 23 -23.79 15.66 25.63
C ASN A 23 -23.94 16.37 24.27
N ALA A 24 -24.96 15.99 23.51
CA ALA A 24 -25.18 16.51 22.16
C ALA A 24 -25.51 18.02 22.12
N SER A 25 -25.96 18.62 23.23
CA SER A 25 -26.22 20.07 23.29
C SER A 25 -24.95 20.91 23.45
N ILE A 26 -23.80 20.28 23.73
CA ILE A 26 -22.52 20.96 23.91
C ILE A 26 -21.68 20.80 22.64
N SER A 27 -21.19 21.91 22.10
CA SER A 27 -20.25 21.91 20.98
C SER A 27 -18.80 21.92 21.47
N VAL A 28 -17.96 21.05 20.92
CA VAL A 28 -16.51 20.99 21.16
C VAL A 28 -15.74 21.25 19.88
N ASN A 29 -14.62 21.95 19.99
CA ASN A 29 -13.67 22.14 18.90
C ASN A 29 -12.67 20.98 18.90
N VAL A 30 -12.55 20.29 17.77
CA VAL A 30 -11.61 19.18 17.61
C VAL A 30 -10.74 19.45 16.38
N ARG A 31 -9.43 19.21 16.50
CA ARG A 31 -8.53 19.30 15.35
C ARG A 31 -8.86 18.24 14.32
N VAL A 32 -8.81 18.60 13.05
CA VAL A 32 -9.05 17.65 11.94
C VAL A 32 -8.11 16.44 12.03
N SER A 33 -6.83 16.65 12.38
CA SER A 33 -5.85 15.59 12.58
C SER A 33 -6.29 14.52 13.59
N MET A 34 -6.94 14.91 14.68
CA MET A 34 -7.44 13.97 15.69
C MET A 34 -8.54 13.06 15.16
N LEU A 35 -9.31 13.52 14.18
CA LEU A 35 -10.34 12.72 13.54
C LEU A 35 -9.73 11.75 12.53
N VAL A 36 -8.80 12.24 11.72
CA VAL A 36 -8.04 11.42 10.77
C VAL A 36 -7.30 10.28 11.51
N LEU A 37 -6.65 10.58 12.64
CA LEU A 37 -5.94 9.59 13.45
C LEU A 37 -6.86 8.50 14.01
N ARG A 38 -8.14 8.80 14.27
CA ARG A 38 -9.11 7.78 14.71
C ARG A 38 -9.53 6.85 13.59
N VAL A 39 -9.62 7.36 12.36
CA VAL A 39 -10.07 6.58 11.20
C VAL A 39 -8.89 5.83 10.56
N LYS A 40 -7.66 6.33 10.71
CA LYS A 40 -6.43 5.74 10.16
C LYS A 40 -6.31 4.23 10.39
N PRO A 41 -6.47 3.68 11.62
CA PRO A 41 -6.36 2.24 11.84
C PRO A 41 -7.40 1.43 11.05
N HIS A 42 -8.65 1.89 11.03
CA HIS A 42 -9.74 1.23 10.31
C HIS A 42 -9.53 1.24 8.80
N LEU A 43 -9.02 2.35 8.24
CA LEU A 43 -8.66 2.43 6.82
C LEU A 43 -7.49 1.49 6.49
N HIS A 44 -6.45 1.47 7.31
CA HIS A 44 -5.33 0.55 7.10
C HIS A 44 -5.74 -0.91 7.18
N GLN A 45 -6.69 -1.26 8.06
CA GLN A 45 -7.26 -2.60 8.13
C GLN A 45 -8.05 -2.93 6.86
N ALA A 46 -8.97 -2.04 6.45
CA ALA A 46 -9.76 -2.24 5.23
C ALA A 46 -8.89 -2.37 3.97
N TRP A 47 -7.85 -1.55 3.84
CA TRP A 47 -6.90 -1.65 2.73
C TRP A 47 -6.04 -2.91 2.82
N ASN A 48 -5.62 -3.31 4.03
CA ASN A 48 -4.90 -4.56 4.21
C ASN A 48 -5.72 -5.74 3.70
N ASP A 49 -6.98 -5.84 4.13
CA ASP A 49 -7.84 -6.95 3.77
C ASP A 49 -8.15 -6.96 2.27
N LEU A 50 -8.42 -5.79 1.68
CA LEU A 50 -8.59 -5.64 0.23
C LEU A 50 -7.36 -6.12 -0.54
N ILE A 51 -6.18 -5.60 -0.19
CA ILE A 51 -4.91 -5.90 -0.89
C ILE A 51 -4.58 -7.39 -0.79
N VAL A 52 -4.62 -7.92 0.44
CA VAL A 52 -4.23 -9.30 0.71
C VAL A 52 -5.20 -10.27 0.03
N ASN A 53 -6.52 -10.07 0.17
CA ASN A 53 -7.48 -10.96 -0.45
C ASN A 53 -7.37 -10.94 -1.98
N THR A 54 -7.28 -9.76 -2.60
CA THR A 54 -7.15 -9.62 -4.06
C THR A 54 -5.89 -10.33 -4.57
N TYR A 55 -4.75 -10.14 -3.88
CA TYR A 55 -3.49 -10.76 -4.27
C TYR A 55 -3.57 -12.30 -4.23
N PHE A 56 -4.04 -12.88 -3.13
CA PHE A 56 -4.09 -14.34 -3.01
C PHE A 56 -5.17 -14.96 -3.91
N GLU A 57 -6.29 -14.27 -4.13
CA GLU A 57 -7.32 -14.68 -5.09
C GLU A 57 -6.75 -14.75 -6.51
N ALA A 58 -5.98 -13.74 -6.94
CA ALA A 58 -5.29 -13.75 -8.24
C ALA A 58 -4.28 -14.91 -8.37
N LEU A 59 -3.70 -15.37 -7.26
CA LEU A 59 -2.85 -16.56 -7.23
C LEU A 59 -3.63 -17.88 -7.20
N GLY A 60 -4.95 -17.86 -7.06
CA GLY A 60 -5.78 -19.06 -6.85
C GLY A 60 -5.61 -19.66 -5.46
N LEU A 61 -5.23 -18.84 -4.48
CA LEU A 61 -4.94 -19.23 -3.10
C LEU A 61 -5.93 -18.58 -2.13
N GLN A 62 -6.08 -19.19 -0.96
CA GLN A 62 -6.79 -18.57 0.17
C GLN A 62 -5.80 -18.30 1.29
N VAL A 63 -5.74 -17.06 1.76
CA VAL A 63 -4.81 -16.60 2.81
C VAL A 63 -4.86 -17.51 4.04
N LYS A 64 -6.07 -17.86 4.49
CA LYS A 64 -6.32 -18.73 5.65
C LYS A 64 -5.72 -20.14 5.52
N ASN A 65 -5.44 -20.57 4.29
CA ASN A 65 -4.91 -21.89 3.96
C ASN A 65 -3.48 -21.80 3.39
N LEU A 66 -2.81 -20.64 3.53
CA LEU A 66 -1.44 -20.47 3.06
C LEU A 66 -0.50 -21.33 3.91
N ASN A 67 0.06 -22.38 3.31
CA ASN A 67 1.02 -23.25 3.97
C ASN A 67 2.44 -22.64 3.95
N GLU A 68 3.28 -23.09 4.87
CA GLU A 68 4.66 -22.59 5.05
C GLU A 68 5.53 -22.79 3.80
N ALA A 69 5.37 -23.90 3.07
CA ALA A 69 6.17 -24.19 1.89
C ALA A 69 5.89 -23.19 0.75
N THR A 70 4.61 -22.93 0.47
CA THR A 70 4.19 -21.91 -0.50
C THR A 70 4.60 -20.51 -0.04
N ALA A 71 4.52 -20.22 1.26
CA ALA A 71 4.98 -18.95 1.79
C ALA A 71 6.50 -18.75 1.59
N LYS A 72 7.31 -19.79 1.84
CA LYS A 72 8.76 -19.76 1.56
C LYS A 72 9.07 -19.57 0.08
N GLN A 73 8.33 -20.25 -0.81
CA GLN A 73 8.47 -20.04 -2.26
C GLN A 73 8.17 -18.60 -2.68
N LEU A 74 7.16 -17.98 -2.06
CA LEU A 74 6.82 -16.58 -2.34
C LEU A 74 7.91 -15.62 -1.82
N ILE A 75 8.56 -15.90 -0.69
CA ILE A 75 9.65 -15.07 -0.14
C ILE A 75 10.93 -15.21 -0.97
N ASP A 76 11.23 -16.44 -1.41
CA ASP A 76 12.46 -16.74 -2.14
C ASP A 76 12.60 -15.87 -3.39
N GLY A 77 13.77 -15.25 -3.54
CA GLY A 77 14.03 -14.28 -4.62
C GLY A 77 13.03 -13.13 -4.73
N SER A 78 12.26 -12.84 -3.66
CA SER A 78 11.11 -11.93 -3.70
C SER A 78 10.05 -12.30 -4.77
N ALA A 79 9.80 -13.58 -4.98
CA ALA A 79 8.87 -14.09 -5.99
C ALA A 79 7.45 -13.49 -5.87
N TYR A 80 7.02 -13.08 -4.67
CA TYR A 80 5.74 -12.39 -4.43
C TYR A 80 5.53 -11.12 -5.27
N TYR A 81 6.57 -10.46 -5.77
CA TYR A 81 6.42 -9.37 -6.75
C TYR A 81 7.35 -9.47 -7.96
N VAL A 82 8.40 -10.31 -7.92
CA VAL A 82 9.35 -10.48 -9.04
C VAL A 82 8.85 -11.51 -10.05
N SER A 83 8.22 -12.60 -9.60
CA SER A 83 7.70 -13.61 -10.52
C SER A 83 6.56 -13.06 -11.36
N VAL A 84 6.32 -13.64 -12.55
CA VAL A 84 5.24 -13.21 -13.45
C VAL A 84 3.89 -13.20 -12.71
N ARG A 85 3.51 -14.30 -12.07
CA ARG A 85 2.24 -14.41 -11.34
C ARG A 85 2.19 -13.53 -10.10
N GLY A 86 3.28 -13.41 -9.35
CA GLY A 86 3.35 -12.52 -8.18
C GLY A 86 3.17 -11.06 -8.57
N ARG A 87 3.79 -10.65 -9.68
CA ARG A 87 3.67 -9.29 -10.22
C ARG A 87 2.25 -9.00 -10.70
N GLU A 88 1.63 -9.90 -11.46
CA GLU A 88 0.24 -9.78 -11.90
C GLU A 88 -0.71 -9.64 -10.71
N ALA A 89 -0.57 -10.50 -9.69
CA ALA A 89 -1.36 -10.43 -8.47
C ALA A 89 -1.14 -9.13 -7.67
N CYS A 90 0.10 -8.62 -7.63
CA CYS A 90 0.37 -7.30 -7.05
C CYS A 90 -0.32 -6.17 -7.82
N LEU A 91 -0.38 -6.27 -9.15
CA LEU A 91 -1.05 -5.26 -9.98
C LEU A 91 -2.57 -5.32 -9.85
N ASP A 92 -3.16 -6.51 -9.69
CA ASP A 92 -4.58 -6.66 -9.36
C ASP A 92 -4.90 -6.01 -8.02
N ALA A 93 -4.10 -6.29 -6.99
CA ALA A 93 -4.26 -5.69 -5.67
C ALA A 93 -4.07 -4.15 -5.70
N LEU A 94 -3.10 -3.65 -6.46
CA LEU A 94 -2.88 -2.21 -6.63
C LEU A 94 -4.04 -1.55 -7.38
N ALA A 95 -4.55 -2.17 -8.43
CA ALA A 95 -5.72 -1.69 -9.16
C ALA A 95 -6.96 -1.65 -8.26
N ALA A 96 -7.19 -2.70 -7.45
CA ALA A 96 -8.28 -2.73 -6.48
C ALA A 96 -8.16 -1.59 -5.45
N LEU A 97 -6.95 -1.37 -4.90
CA LEU A 97 -6.69 -0.25 -4.00
C LEU A 97 -6.99 1.10 -4.67
N PHE A 98 -6.49 1.34 -5.88
CA PHE A 98 -6.74 2.57 -6.62
C PHE A 98 -8.22 2.81 -6.90
N ARG A 99 -8.99 1.78 -7.26
CA ARG A 99 -10.44 1.91 -7.39
C ARG A 99 -11.10 2.27 -6.06
N ALA A 100 -10.70 1.62 -4.96
CA ALA A 100 -11.27 1.88 -3.63
C ALA A 100 -10.99 3.31 -3.10
N VAL A 101 -9.87 3.91 -3.47
CA VAL A 101 -9.51 5.29 -3.07
C VAL A 101 -9.87 6.36 -4.10
N GLY A 102 -10.62 6.01 -5.15
CA GLY A 102 -11.07 6.96 -6.18
C GLY A 102 -9.98 7.38 -7.19
N ALA A 103 -8.89 6.62 -7.31
CA ALA A 103 -7.78 6.86 -8.23
C ALA A 103 -7.82 5.93 -9.46
N ALA A 104 -9.01 5.51 -9.90
CA ALA A 104 -9.20 4.59 -11.03
C ALA A 104 -8.63 5.13 -12.35
N ASN A 105 -8.50 6.45 -12.49
CA ASN A 105 -7.86 7.11 -13.63
C ASN A 105 -6.37 6.76 -13.79
N ARG A 106 -5.75 6.13 -12.80
CA ARG A 106 -4.38 5.59 -12.88
C ARG A 106 -4.29 4.25 -13.58
N ILE A 107 -5.42 3.63 -13.88
CA ILE A 107 -5.52 2.30 -14.51
C ILE A 107 -5.97 2.51 -15.95
N SER A 108 -5.20 1.99 -16.89
CA SER A 108 -5.58 1.91 -18.30
C SER A 108 -5.92 0.46 -18.61
N GLU A 109 -7.19 0.18 -18.89
CA GLU A 109 -7.64 -1.15 -19.29
C GLU A 109 -7.22 -1.46 -20.74
N PRO A 110 -7.04 -2.74 -21.09
CA PRO A 110 -6.73 -3.14 -22.46
C PRO A 110 -7.75 -2.60 -23.47
N ALA A 111 -7.27 -1.98 -24.54
CA ALA A 111 -8.11 -1.52 -25.65
C ALA A 111 -8.24 -2.57 -26.77
N SER A 112 -7.28 -3.50 -26.84
CA SER A 112 -7.27 -4.61 -27.80
C SER A 112 -6.96 -5.95 -27.12
N PRO A 113 -7.24 -7.10 -27.77
CA PRO A 113 -6.93 -8.42 -27.22
C PRO A 113 -5.44 -8.68 -26.98
N THR A 114 -4.55 -7.87 -27.55
CA THR A 114 -3.09 -8.00 -27.41
C THR A 114 -2.52 -7.06 -26.34
N ASP A 115 -3.31 -6.11 -25.85
CA ASP A 115 -2.84 -5.15 -24.86
C ASP A 115 -2.95 -5.71 -23.44
N GLY A 116 -1.99 -5.36 -22.61
CA GLY A 116 -2.07 -5.58 -21.16
C GLY A 116 -2.66 -4.36 -20.45
N ARG A 117 -3.22 -4.56 -19.26
CA ARG A 117 -3.56 -3.47 -18.36
C ARG A 117 -2.28 -2.75 -17.92
N VAL A 118 -2.30 -1.42 -17.95
CA VAL A 118 -1.20 -0.59 -17.42
C VAL A 118 -1.67 0.19 -16.21
N THR A 119 -0.98 0.01 -15.09
CA THR A 119 -1.22 0.75 -13.84
C THR A 119 -0.11 1.77 -13.61
N ARG A 120 -0.47 3.05 -13.54
CA ARG A 120 0.45 4.17 -13.28
C ARG A 120 0.57 4.43 -11.79
N ALA A 121 1.76 4.23 -11.25
CA ALA A 121 1.99 4.31 -9.81
C ALA A 121 3.36 4.92 -9.50
N THR A 122 3.55 5.38 -8.27
CA THR A 122 4.91 5.66 -7.77
C THR A 122 5.46 4.38 -7.16
N LEU A 123 6.78 4.28 -6.99
CA LEU A 123 7.40 3.13 -6.32
C LEU A 123 6.79 2.92 -4.93
N GLY A 124 6.53 4.01 -4.20
CA GLY A 124 5.88 3.98 -2.90
C GLY A 124 4.47 3.37 -2.90
N HIS A 125 3.67 3.58 -3.95
CA HIS A 125 2.34 2.95 -4.05
C HIS A 125 2.46 1.43 -4.26
N PHE A 126 3.37 1.00 -5.13
CA PHE A 126 3.61 -0.44 -5.37
C PHE A 126 4.19 -1.11 -4.11
N ALA A 127 5.20 -0.50 -3.49
CA ALA A 127 5.79 -0.98 -2.24
C ALA A 127 4.78 -1.02 -1.08
N PHE A 128 3.78 -0.13 -1.07
CA PHE A 128 2.71 -0.18 -0.06
C PHE A 128 1.91 -1.47 -0.16
N VAL A 129 1.55 -1.89 -1.38
CA VAL A 129 0.87 -3.17 -1.65
C VAL A 129 1.75 -4.34 -1.24
N THR A 130 2.99 -4.38 -1.70
CA THR A 130 3.88 -5.51 -1.43
C THR A 130 4.27 -5.63 0.04
N THR A 131 4.38 -4.52 0.77
CA THR A 131 4.60 -4.52 2.23
C THR A 131 3.51 -5.30 2.96
N LYS A 132 2.24 -5.14 2.54
CA LYS A 132 1.10 -5.84 3.15
C LYS A 132 1.13 -7.34 2.83
N ILE A 133 1.43 -7.68 1.59
CA ILE A 133 1.58 -9.08 1.14
C ILE A 133 2.74 -9.75 1.88
N ARG A 134 3.91 -9.12 1.87
CA ARG A 134 5.13 -9.60 2.51
C ARG A 134 4.91 -9.89 3.99
N ASN A 135 4.22 -9.00 4.70
CA ASN A 135 3.88 -9.23 6.11
C ASN A 135 3.15 -10.57 6.33
N VAL A 136 2.14 -10.87 5.51
CA VAL A 136 1.36 -12.11 5.61
C VAL A 136 2.23 -13.33 5.26
N VAL A 137 3.03 -13.21 4.20
CA VAL A 137 3.88 -14.31 3.72
C VAL A 137 5.00 -14.61 4.74
N GLU A 138 5.65 -13.60 5.33
CA GLU A 138 6.69 -13.78 6.35
C GLU A 138 6.15 -14.40 7.64
N LEU A 139 4.91 -14.06 8.02
CA LEU A 139 4.23 -14.70 9.15
C LEU A 139 3.92 -16.18 8.85
N ALA A 140 3.41 -16.48 7.65
CA ALA A 140 3.10 -17.85 7.24
C ALA A 140 4.36 -18.72 7.03
N ALA A 141 5.47 -18.12 6.63
CA ALA A 141 6.76 -18.80 6.46
C ALA A 141 7.51 -19.01 7.79
N GLY A 142 7.00 -18.46 8.91
CA GLY A 142 7.67 -18.50 10.21
C GLY A 142 8.94 -17.65 10.30
N THR A 143 9.21 -16.80 9.31
CA THR A 143 10.41 -15.95 9.28
C THR A 143 10.22 -14.65 10.07
N ARG A 144 8.97 -14.33 10.44
CA ARG A 144 8.64 -13.20 11.31
C ARG A 144 7.91 -13.68 12.56
N ALA A 145 8.36 -13.21 13.73
CA ALA A 145 7.63 -13.41 14.97
C ALA A 145 6.32 -12.59 14.95
N SER A 146 5.20 -13.24 15.27
CA SER A 146 3.93 -12.57 15.49
C SER A 146 4.02 -11.70 16.76
N SER A 147 4.26 -10.39 16.62
CA SER A 147 4.17 -9.49 17.77
C SER A 147 2.70 -9.25 18.11
N ARG A 148 2.29 -9.61 19.34
CA ARG A 148 0.99 -9.19 19.91
C ARG A 148 0.83 -7.67 19.97
N ASP A 149 1.93 -6.92 19.90
CA ASP A 149 1.98 -5.45 19.79
C ASP A 149 1.78 -4.93 18.36
N GLY A 150 0.94 -5.60 17.58
CA GLY A 150 0.46 -5.16 16.27
C GLY A 150 -0.45 -3.92 16.38
N ALA A 151 0.04 -2.86 17.01
CA ALA A 151 -0.56 -1.54 16.93
C ALA A 151 -0.61 -1.15 15.45
N VAL A 152 -1.81 -1.22 14.89
CA VAL A 152 -2.13 -0.76 13.54
C VAL A 152 -1.79 0.73 13.46
N GLY A 153 -0.59 1.05 12.96
CA GLY A 153 -0.22 2.46 12.77
C GLY A 153 1.25 2.73 12.52
N ASP A 154 2.15 2.20 13.36
CA ASP A 154 3.53 2.71 13.44
C ASP A 154 4.59 1.69 13.01
N GLY A 155 4.42 0.39 13.29
CA GLY A 155 5.36 -0.64 12.83
C GLY A 155 5.36 -0.88 11.30
N HIS A 156 4.32 -0.42 10.60
CA HIS A 156 4.20 -0.58 9.15
C HIS A 156 5.01 0.44 8.35
N PHE A 157 5.23 1.64 8.90
CA PHE A 157 5.98 2.66 8.17
C PHE A 157 7.46 2.25 7.98
N PRO A 158 8.20 1.77 9.00
CA PRO A 158 9.54 1.23 8.80
C PRO A 158 9.58 0.05 7.82
N MET A 159 8.57 -0.84 7.83
CA MET A 159 8.49 -1.94 6.87
C MET A 159 8.33 -1.44 5.44
N TRP A 160 7.46 -0.46 5.24
CA TRP A 160 7.25 0.17 3.94
C TRP A 160 8.51 0.89 3.45
N VAL A 161 9.20 1.61 4.33
CA VAL A 161 10.49 2.24 4.01
C VAL A 161 11.51 1.18 3.55
N ALA A 162 11.63 0.07 4.30
CA ALA A 162 12.54 -1.02 3.94
C ALA A 162 12.15 -1.66 2.59
N GLU A 163 10.85 -1.79 2.33
CA GLU A 163 10.33 -2.33 1.08
C GLU A 163 10.61 -1.41 -0.11
N VAL A 164 10.36 -0.11 0.02
CA VAL A 164 10.70 0.89 -1.02
C VAL A 164 12.19 0.81 -1.35
N ARG A 165 13.06 0.77 -0.33
CA ARG A 165 14.51 0.69 -0.53
C ARG A 165 14.93 -0.59 -1.26
N ARG A 166 14.38 -1.75 -0.86
CA ARG A 166 14.64 -3.02 -1.57
C ARG A 166 14.26 -2.98 -3.04
N MET A 167 13.17 -2.31 -3.36
CA MET A 167 12.71 -2.20 -4.73
C MET A 167 13.48 -1.14 -5.52
N ASP A 168 13.92 -0.05 -4.91
CA ASP A 168 14.61 1.03 -5.62
C ASP A 168 15.92 0.55 -6.27
N ASP A 169 16.60 -0.42 -5.65
CA ASP A 169 17.82 -1.04 -6.18
C ASP A 169 17.59 -1.85 -7.46
N SER A 170 16.38 -2.38 -7.67
CA SER A 170 16.07 -3.34 -8.74
C SER A 170 15.01 -2.86 -9.74
N PHE A 171 14.24 -1.83 -9.41
CA PHE A 171 13.17 -1.35 -10.28
C PHE A 171 13.70 -0.35 -11.31
N PRO A 172 13.22 -0.45 -12.56
CA PRO A 172 13.53 0.50 -13.63
C PRO A 172 13.32 1.96 -13.19
N LYS A 173 14.25 2.82 -13.60
CA LYS A 173 14.16 4.28 -13.40
C LYS A 173 13.55 4.99 -14.60
N SER A 174 13.34 4.27 -15.71
CA SER A 174 12.58 4.74 -16.85
C SER A 174 11.10 4.86 -16.48
N CYS A 175 10.42 5.83 -17.09
CA CYS A 175 8.97 5.99 -16.97
C CYS A 175 8.21 5.11 -17.98
N GLU A 176 8.84 4.03 -18.46
CA GLU A 176 8.22 3.10 -19.40
C GLU A 176 7.35 2.09 -18.65
N ALA A 177 6.25 1.69 -19.28
CA ALA A 177 5.41 0.62 -18.75
C ALA A 177 6.12 -0.73 -18.92
N LEU A 178 6.44 -1.38 -17.80
CA LEU A 178 7.13 -2.66 -17.78
C LEU A 178 6.29 -3.68 -17.01
N ASN A 179 5.87 -4.73 -17.71
CA ASN A 179 5.02 -5.81 -17.19
C ASN A 179 3.80 -5.25 -16.43
N GLY A 180 3.05 -4.35 -17.07
CA GLY A 180 1.82 -3.76 -16.54
C GLY A 180 1.98 -2.65 -15.50
N LEU A 181 3.21 -2.29 -15.11
CA LEU A 181 3.49 -1.18 -14.18
C LEU A 181 4.24 -0.06 -14.89
N GLU A 182 3.72 1.16 -14.79
CA GLU A 182 4.41 2.38 -15.23
C GLU A 182 4.75 3.23 -14.00
N LEU A 183 6.05 3.45 -13.75
CA LEU A 183 6.51 4.26 -12.62
C LEU A 183 6.58 5.74 -12.99
N ILE A 184 5.76 6.56 -12.34
CA ILE A 184 5.63 8.00 -12.66
C ILE A 184 6.57 8.90 -11.85
N ASP A 185 7.35 8.33 -10.93
CA ASP A 185 8.34 9.03 -10.08
C ASP A 185 9.79 8.91 -10.60
N GLY A 186 10.02 8.20 -11.72
CA GLY A 186 11.28 8.19 -12.46
C GLY A 186 12.53 7.93 -11.61
N ALA A 187 13.64 8.61 -11.91
CA ALA A 187 14.88 8.57 -11.14
C ALA A 187 14.97 9.64 -10.03
N VAL A 188 13.83 10.23 -9.62
CA VAL A 188 13.85 11.38 -8.70
C VAL A 188 14.44 10.96 -7.35
N LEU A 189 15.36 11.76 -6.79
CA LEU A 189 16.10 11.47 -5.55
C LEU A 189 15.21 11.14 -4.34
N GLU A 190 13.96 11.63 -4.35
CA GLU A 190 12.97 11.41 -3.29
C GLU A 190 12.25 10.05 -3.39
N ARG A 191 12.49 9.29 -4.46
CA ARG A 191 11.89 7.96 -4.73
C ARG A 191 12.27 6.91 -3.69
N SER A 192 13.52 6.92 -3.22
CA SER A 192 14.00 6.04 -2.13
C SER A 192 13.60 6.52 -0.73
N LEU A 193 12.80 7.58 -0.64
CA LEU A 193 12.52 8.40 0.55
C LEU A 193 13.77 9.18 1.03
N PRO A 194 13.60 10.35 1.67
CA PRO A 194 14.73 11.08 2.27
C PRO A 194 15.48 10.20 3.28
N GLN A 195 16.80 10.24 3.25
CA GLN A 195 17.62 9.78 4.37
C GLN A 195 17.39 10.77 5.52
N TYR A 196 16.68 10.34 6.57
CA TYR A 196 16.65 11.03 7.84
C TYR A 196 17.84 10.58 8.68
#